data_AF-A0A939ULI9-F1
#
_entry.id   AF-A0A939ULI9-F1
#
_cell.length_a   1.000
_cell.length_b   1.000
_cell.length_c   1.000
_cell.angle_alpha   90.00
_cell.angle_beta   90.00
_cell.angle_gamma   90.00
#
_symmetry.space_group_name_H-M   'P 1'
#
loop_
_entity.id
_entity.type
_entity.pdbx_description
1 polymer ?
#
loop_
_entity_poly.entity_id
_entity_poly.type
_entity_poly.pdbx_seq_one_letter_code
_entity_poly.pdbx_strand_id
1 'polypeptide(L)'
;KKEFLLDPIEQKTKIERAKKSGRQGATHLTPSDLKDFFPCPRKWIFKDLLRVNEFSLDTDLFETYDQGSVNHKILEMYFNSLKETGLALPTVSDSDGKITIDGQQEYEDKILRPLLEEFAGEAFKEARSYKKSALVKEALKSQNKSFAQTVIKFLREFCKQENFGGWTIEQTEWGKDKDIDVPPILQGRMDLVLRSPQNTIAILDYKNSGYSIPKGDLTLKKQEQNPDGSPKELDDCQIAAYVLLWENANPNPADSVQKASFVSIKSYDEKKVIDPQPRGNVVSRDQFVGALQSLARQLGRMNQSLQEASFSLKDVRPYKHCVECDYRYLCRSAY
;
A
#
# COMPACT_ATOMS: atom_id res chain seq x y z
N LYS A 1 12.43 -27.38 -13.91
CA LYS A 1 13.22 -26.33 -14.61
C LYS A 1 12.26 -25.16 -14.79
N LYS A 2 12.40 -24.07 -14.03
CA LYS A 2 11.49 -22.93 -14.14
C LYS A 2 11.79 -22.20 -15.45
N GLU A 3 10.78 -21.98 -16.28
CA GLU A 3 10.91 -21.20 -17.51
C GLU A 3 10.50 -19.76 -17.23
N PHE A 4 11.37 -18.82 -17.62
CA PHE A 4 11.15 -17.39 -17.50
C PHE A 4 11.03 -16.83 -18.92
N LEU A 5 9.96 -16.07 -19.18
CA LEU A 5 9.78 -15.38 -20.44
C LEU A 5 10.03 -13.89 -20.24
N LEU A 6 10.75 -13.29 -21.19
CA LEU A 6 10.77 -11.85 -21.37
C LEU A 6 9.51 -11.50 -22.18
N ASP A 7 8.60 -10.71 -21.61
CA ASP A 7 7.41 -10.25 -22.33
C ASP A 7 7.83 -9.30 -23.47
N PRO A 8 7.65 -9.68 -24.75
CA PRO A 8 8.10 -8.87 -25.88
C PRO A 8 7.25 -7.60 -26.08
N ILE A 9 6.09 -7.46 -25.43
CA ILE A 9 5.07 -6.45 -25.79
C ILE A 9 5.04 -5.22 -24.86
N GLU A 10 5.79 -5.18 -23.75
CA GLU A 10 5.91 -3.94 -22.94
C GLU A 10 7.36 -3.52 -22.61
N GLN A 11 8.24 -3.49 -23.62
CA GLN A 11 9.50 -2.72 -23.54
C GLN A 11 9.31 -1.19 -23.56
N LYS A 12 8.09 -0.70 -23.36
CA LYS A 12 7.80 0.73 -23.12
C LYS A 12 7.90 1.03 -21.62
N THR A 13 9.15 1.10 -21.17
CA THR A 13 9.59 1.24 -19.78
C THR A 13 9.13 2.53 -19.11
N LYS A 14 9.25 2.61 -17.77
CA LYS A 14 9.15 3.85 -16.95
C LYS A 14 9.90 5.05 -17.58
N ILE A 15 10.93 4.78 -18.39
CA ILE A 15 11.70 5.75 -19.20
C ILE A 15 10.84 6.47 -20.25
N GLU A 16 9.85 5.81 -20.87
CA GLU A 16 8.91 6.47 -21.80
C GLU A 16 7.84 7.29 -21.08
N ARG A 17 7.43 6.91 -19.86
CA ARG A 17 6.55 7.76 -19.02
C ARG A 17 7.25 9.05 -18.59
N ALA A 18 8.55 8.99 -18.27
CA ALA A 18 9.39 10.18 -18.06
C ALA A 18 9.51 11.08 -19.30
N LYS A 19 9.36 10.54 -20.52
CA LYS A 19 9.31 11.33 -21.76
C LYS A 19 7.97 12.04 -21.98
N LYS A 20 6.86 11.51 -21.45
CA LYS A 20 5.50 12.09 -21.63
C LYS A 20 5.19 13.28 -20.71
N SER A 21 5.91 13.46 -19.60
CA SER A 21 5.74 14.57 -18.66
C SER A 21 6.47 15.87 -19.05
N GLY A 22 7.08 15.93 -20.24
CA GLY A 22 7.88 17.08 -20.68
C GLY A 22 9.20 17.27 -19.93
N ARG A 23 9.58 16.33 -19.05
CA ARG A 23 10.75 16.42 -18.17
C ARG A 23 11.72 15.28 -18.48
N GLN A 24 12.48 15.46 -19.56
CA GLN A 24 13.56 14.53 -19.90
C GLN A 24 14.57 14.45 -18.75
N GLY A 25 14.73 13.25 -18.16
CA GLY A 25 15.85 12.94 -17.25
C GLY A 25 15.52 12.68 -15.76
N ALA A 26 14.30 12.92 -15.29
CA ALA A 26 13.95 12.67 -13.87
C ALA A 26 13.54 11.20 -13.62
N THR A 27 14.19 10.54 -12.66
CA THR A 27 13.82 9.19 -12.20
C THR A 27 12.55 9.25 -11.36
N HIS A 28 11.51 8.50 -11.74
CA HIS A 28 10.32 8.30 -10.90
C HIS A 28 10.51 7.06 -10.01
N LEU A 29 10.41 7.25 -8.69
CA LEU A 29 10.54 6.21 -7.69
C LEU A 29 9.27 6.09 -6.85
N THR A 30 8.93 4.86 -6.48
CA THR A 30 7.81 4.55 -5.58
C THR A 30 8.32 3.90 -4.29
N PRO A 31 7.51 3.87 -3.21
CA PRO A 31 7.88 3.12 -2.01
C PRO A 31 8.19 1.65 -2.28
N SER A 32 7.47 1.04 -3.23
CA SER A 32 7.72 -0.34 -3.67
C SER A 32 9.08 -0.48 -4.34
N ASP A 33 9.52 0.52 -5.12
CA ASP A 33 10.87 0.52 -5.72
C ASP A 33 11.95 0.48 -4.63
N LEU A 34 11.81 1.30 -3.57
CA LEU A 34 12.76 1.29 -2.45
C LEU A 34 12.77 -0.07 -1.73
N LYS A 35 11.58 -0.62 -1.47
CA LYS A 35 11.39 -1.91 -0.81
C LYS A 35 12.03 -3.07 -1.58
N ASP A 36 11.96 -3.07 -2.90
CA ASP A 36 12.57 -4.12 -3.71
C ASP A 36 14.06 -3.87 -3.97
N PHE A 37 14.50 -2.61 -4.04
CA PHE A 37 15.88 -2.23 -4.34
C PHE A 37 16.84 -2.48 -3.15
N PHE A 38 16.50 -2.01 -1.95
CA PHE A 38 17.45 -2.02 -0.82
C PHE A 38 17.81 -3.43 -0.30
N PRO A 39 16.89 -4.41 -0.25
CA PRO A 39 17.27 -5.78 0.09
C PRO A 39 18.20 -6.40 -0.96
N CYS A 40 17.98 -6.10 -2.24
CA CYS A 40 18.79 -6.60 -3.36
C CYS A 40 18.54 -5.79 -4.65
N PRO A 41 19.48 -4.95 -5.10
CA PRO A 41 19.31 -4.15 -6.32
C PRO A 41 19.03 -4.98 -7.58
N ARG A 42 19.61 -6.20 -7.66
CA ARG A 42 19.34 -7.12 -8.79
C ARG A 42 17.91 -7.65 -8.80
N LYS A 43 17.29 -7.87 -7.64
CA LYS A 43 15.88 -8.28 -7.57
C LYS A 43 15.00 -7.21 -8.22
N TRP A 44 15.20 -5.96 -7.82
CA TRP A 44 14.52 -4.81 -8.41
C TRP A 44 14.77 -4.70 -9.92
N ILE A 45 16.00 -4.90 -10.40
CA ILE A 45 16.28 -4.92 -11.84
C ILE A 45 15.47 -6.00 -12.55
N PHE A 46 15.47 -7.25 -12.07
CA PHE A 46 14.74 -8.33 -12.73
C PHE A 46 13.23 -8.08 -12.73
N LYS A 47 12.69 -7.65 -11.59
CA LYS A 47 11.25 -7.44 -11.38
C LYS A 47 10.72 -6.19 -12.08
N ASP A 48 11.32 -5.03 -11.82
CA ASP A 48 10.72 -3.73 -12.15
C ASP A 48 11.30 -3.12 -13.43
N LEU A 49 12.58 -3.38 -13.72
CA LEU A 49 13.23 -2.87 -14.94
C LEU A 49 13.09 -3.84 -16.13
N LEU A 50 13.42 -5.11 -15.93
CA LEU A 50 13.39 -6.14 -16.98
C LEU A 50 12.04 -6.87 -17.06
N ARG A 51 11.20 -6.75 -16.02
CA ARG A 51 9.85 -7.35 -15.96
C ARG A 51 9.84 -8.84 -16.24
N VAL A 52 10.80 -9.54 -15.67
CA VAL A 52 10.90 -11.00 -15.76
C VAL A 52 9.77 -11.58 -14.91
N ASN A 53 8.87 -12.35 -15.54
CA ASN A 53 7.78 -13.02 -14.85
C ASN A 53 7.94 -14.55 -14.96
N GLU A 54 7.51 -15.28 -13.94
CA GLU A 54 7.42 -16.75 -14.02
C GLU A 54 6.28 -17.14 -14.96
N PHE A 55 6.54 -18.10 -15.86
CA PHE A 55 5.50 -18.67 -16.72
C PHE A 55 4.76 -19.76 -15.94
N SER A 56 3.51 -19.51 -15.58
CA SER A 56 2.58 -20.49 -14.98
C SER A 56 1.68 -21.07 -16.07
N LEU A 57 1.63 -22.40 -16.16
CA LEU A 57 0.68 -23.16 -17.01
C LEU A 57 -0.55 -23.62 -16.22
N ASP A 58 -0.53 -23.47 -14.89
CA ASP A 58 -1.65 -23.87 -14.07
C ASP A 58 -2.82 -22.91 -14.31
N THR A 59 -4.02 -23.48 -14.36
CA THR A 59 -5.24 -22.71 -14.56
C THR A 59 -5.34 -21.71 -13.41
N ASP A 60 -5.08 -20.42 -13.70
CA ASP A 60 -5.04 -19.26 -12.78
C ASP A 60 -6.37 -19.06 -12.03
N LEU A 61 -6.75 -20.02 -11.19
CA LEU A 61 -7.86 -19.92 -10.27
C LEU A 61 -7.37 -19.12 -9.07
N PHE A 62 -7.29 -17.81 -9.28
CA PHE A 62 -7.19 -16.78 -8.26
C PHE A 62 -5.97 -16.91 -7.34
N GLU A 63 -4.82 -16.42 -7.79
CA GLU A 63 -3.68 -16.20 -6.90
C GLU A 63 -4.09 -15.32 -5.71
N THR A 64 -3.40 -15.49 -4.58
CA THR A 64 -3.62 -14.70 -3.36
C THR A 64 -3.44 -13.18 -3.61
N TYR A 65 -2.67 -12.82 -4.66
CA TYR A 65 -2.46 -11.44 -5.12
C TYR A 65 -3.74 -10.79 -5.70
N ASP A 66 -4.61 -11.58 -6.35
CA ASP A 66 -5.87 -11.08 -6.89
C ASP A 66 -6.89 -10.80 -5.77
N GLN A 67 -6.91 -11.61 -4.70
CA GLN A 67 -7.82 -11.39 -3.56
C GLN A 67 -7.55 -10.04 -2.86
N GLY A 68 -6.27 -9.70 -2.66
CA GLY A 68 -5.90 -8.42 -2.04
C GLY A 68 -6.35 -7.23 -2.87
N SER A 69 -6.08 -7.28 -4.18
CA SER A 69 -6.49 -6.23 -5.12
C SER A 69 -8.01 -6.04 -5.18
N VAL A 70 -8.78 -7.13 -5.14
CA VAL A 70 -10.25 -7.09 -5.10
C VAL A 70 -10.75 -6.46 -3.80
N ASN A 71 -10.23 -6.86 -2.64
CA ASN A 71 -10.63 -6.28 -1.35
C ASN A 71 -10.33 -4.78 -1.29
N HIS A 72 -9.15 -4.35 -1.75
CA HIS A 72 -8.82 -2.92 -1.85
C HIS A 72 -9.80 -2.18 -2.75
N LYS A 73 -10.13 -2.75 -3.92
CA LYS A 73 -11.05 -2.11 -4.85
C LYS A 73 -12.48 -1.98 -4.31
N ILE A 74 -12.98 -2.99 -3.59
CA ILE A 74 -14.29 -2.92 -2.93
C ILE A 74 -14.28 -1.79 -1.89
N LEU A 75 -13.22 -1.69 -1.08
CA LEU A 75 -13.07 -0.61 -0.11
C LEU A 75 -12.95 0.78 -0.79
N GLU A 76 -12.16 0.89 -1.86
CA GLU A 76 -12.06 2.11 -2.69
C GLU A 76 -13.45 2.56 -3.15
N MET A 77 -14.23 1.67 -3.76
CA MET A 77 -15.59 1.95 -4.23
C MET A 77 -16.51 2.38 -3.08
N TYR A 78 -16.45 1.67 -1.95
CA TYR A 78 -17.25 2.00 -0.78
C TYR A 78 -16.93 3.37 -0.19
N PHE A 79 -15.65 3.67 0.06
CA PHE A 79 -15.27 4.97 0.62
C PHE A 79 -15.50 6.11 -0.38
N ASN A 80 -15.38 5.87 -1.68
CA ASN A 80 -15.80 6.84 -2.70
C ASN A 80 -17.29 7.14 -2.61
N SER A 81 -18.14 6.11 -2.47
CA SER A 81 -19.58 6.33 -2.33
C SER A 81 -19.95 7.17 -1.10
N LEU A 82 -19.25 6.98 0.03
CA LEU A 82 -19.44 7.80 1.23
C LEU A 82 -18.95 9.24 1.01
N LYS A 83 -17.80 9.41 0.35
CA LYS A 83 -17.23 10.71 0.03
C LYS A 83 -18.15 11.52 -0.88
N GLU A 84 -18.67 10.91 -1.95
CA GLU A 84 -19.57 11.56 -2.91
C GLU A 84 -20.90 11.96 -2.27
N THR A 85 -21.39 11.17 -1.31
CA THR A 85 -22.60 11.48 -0.53
C THR A 85 -22.35 12.44 0.63
N GLY A 86 -21.09 12.77 0.94
CA GLY A 86 -20.70 13.62 2.06
C GLY A 86 -20.95 12.98 3.44
N LEU A 87 -21.15 11.67 3.48
CA LEU A 87 -21.41 10.93 4.71
C LEU A 87 -20.10 10.61 5.44
N ALA A 88 -20.15 10.66 6.78
CA ALA A 88 -19.09 10.11 7.60
C ALA A 88 -19.10 8.57 7.54
N LEU A 89 -18.00 7.96 7.98
CA LEU A 89 -17.94 6.54 8.24
C LEU A 89 -19.06 6.16 9.22
N PRO A 90 -19.77 5.05 8.94
CA PRO A 90 -20.81 4.58 9.85
C PRO A 90 -20.21 4.24 11.22
N THR A 91 -21.09 4.03 12.19
CA THR A 91 -20.72 3.56 13.53
C THR A 91 -21.22 2.14 13.75
N VAL A 92 -20.72 1.49 14.78
CA VAL A 92 -21.14 0.13 15.15
C VAL A 92 -22.03 0.23 16.37
N SER A 93 -23.17 -0.46 16.35
CA SER A 93 -24.11 -0.48 17.47
C SER A 93 -23.58 -1.34 18.60
N ASP A 94 -23.63 -0.82 19.82
CA ASP A 94 -23.23 -1.56 21.03
C ASP A 94 -24.17 -2.73 21.36
N SER A 95 -25.43 -2.70 20.89
CA SER A 95 -26.42 -3.71 21.26
C SER A 95 -26.31 -5.01 20.46
N ASP A 96 -25.95 -4.92 19.17
CA ASP A 96 -25.92 -6.07 18.26
C ASP A 96 -24.63 -6.18 17.42
N GLY A 97 -23.69 -5.25 17.57
CA GLY A 97 -22.43 -5.23 16.85
C GLY A 97 -22.57 -4.99 15.34
N LYS A 98 -23.72 -4.48 14.87
CA LYS A 98 -23.96 -4.18 13.46
C LYS A 98 -23.55 -2.77 13.09
N ILE A 99 -23.20 -2.60 11.82
CA ILE A 99 -22.90 -1.30 11.24
C ILE A 99 -24.20 -0.51 11.04
N THR A 100 -24.22 0.71 11.55
CA THR A 100 -25.34 1.65 11.45
C THR A 100 -24.87 2.98 10.91
N ILE A 101 -25.72 3.63 10.11
CA ILE A 101 -25.50 5.01 9.67
C ILE A 101 -26.69 5.84 10.16
N ASP A 102 -26.41 6.98 10.79
CA ASP A 102 -27.44 7.85 11.36
C ASP A 102 -28.50 7.13 12.22
N GLY A 103 -28.08 6.10 12.97
CA GLY A 103 -28.95 5.30 13.84
C GLY A 103 -29.83 4.27 13.13
N GLN A 104 -29.68 4.06 11.82
CA GLN A 104 -30.43 3.04 11.07
C GLN A 104 -29.90 1.62 11.35
N GLN A 105 -30.61 0.87 12.18
CA GLN A 105 -30.22 -0.50 12.59
C GLN A 105 -30.22 -1.52 11.45
N GLU A 106 -31.00 -1.29 10.39
CA GLU A 106 -31.10 -2.21 9.25
C GLU A 106 -30.08 -1.89 8.14
N TYR A 107 -29.23 -0.88 8.31
CA TYR A 107 -28.29 -0.41 7.29
C TYR A 107 -27.36 -1.53 6.81
N GLU A 108 -26.77 -2.30 7.74
CA GLU A 108 -25.85 -3.37 7.36
C GLU A 108 -26.49 -4.40 6.42
N ASP A 109 -27.70 -4.86 6.75
CA ASP A 109 -28.34 -5.97 6.03
C ASP A 109 -29.11 -5.52 4.79
N LYS A 110 -29.75 -4.34 4.82
CA LYS A 110 -30.57 -3.86 3.70
C LYS A 110 -29.81 -3.01 2.70
N ILE A 111 -28.69 -2.39 3.10
CA ILE A 111 -27.97 -1.41 2.26
C ILE A 111 -26.52 -1.86 2.05
N LEU A 112 -25.75 -1.98 3.13
CA LEU A 112 -24.30 -2.21 3.02
C LEU A 112 -23.98 -3.55 2.37
N ARG A 113 -24.61 -4.64 2.81
CA ARG A 113 -24.33 -5.98 2.29
C ARG A 113 -24.65 -6.11 0.80
N PRO A 114 -25.86 -5.74 0.31
CA PRO A 114 -26.14 -5.74 -1.13
C PRO A 114 -25.15 -4.87 -1.92
N LEU A 115 -24.82 -3.67 -1.40
CA LEU A 115 -23.89 -2.75 -2.06
C LEU A 115 -22.47 -3.36 -2.20
N LEU A 116 -21.95 -3.98 -1.15
CA LEU A 116 -20.62 -4.61 -1.20
C LEU A 116 -20.61 -5.87 -2.08
N GLU A 117 -21.72 -6.61 -2.16
CA GLU A 117 -21.86 -7.73 -3.10
C GLU A 117 -21.85 -7.28 -4.56
N GLU A 118 -22.45 -6.11 -4.85
CA GLU A 118 -22.38 -5.45 -6.16
C GLU A 118 -20.96 -5.01 -6.48
N PHE A 119 -20.31 -4.27 -5.57
CA PHE A 119 -18.92 -3.82 -5.74
C PHE A 119 -17.93 -4.98 -5.91
N ALA A 120 -18.14 -6.10 -5.23
CA ALA A 120 -17.32 -7.30 -5.47
C ALA A 120 -17.43 -7.77 -6.93
N GLY A 121 -18.64 -7.78 -7.50
CA GLY A 121 -18.88 -8.11 -8.90
C GLY A 121 -18.21 -7.15 -9.88
N GLU A 122 -18.11 -5.87 -9.53
CA GLU A 122 -17.43 -4.85 -10.35
C GLU A 122 -15.90 -4.93 -10.23
N ALA A 123 -15.38 -5.09 -9.02
CA ALA A 123 -13.95 -5.23 -8.76
C ALA A 123 -13.34 -6.39 -9.56
N PHE A 124 -14.07 -7.48 -9.74
CA PHE A 124 -13.63 -8.58 -10.60
C PHE A 124 -13.49 -8.20 -12.07
N LYS A 125 -14.34 -7.32 -12.61
CA LYS A 125 -14.25 -6.88 -14.02
C LYS A 125 -12.95 -6.11 -14.29
N GLU A 126 -12.43 -5.42 -13.27
CA GLU A 126 -11.17 -4.67 -13.35
C GLU A 126 -9.93 -5.55 -13.09
N ALA A 127 -10.07 -6.68 -12.40
CA ALA A 127 -8.97 -7.62 -12.18
C ALA A 127 -8.48 -8.24 -13.51
N ARG A 128 -7.16 -8.24 -13.73
CA ARG A 128 -6.52 -8.58 -15.03
C ARG A 128 -6.84 -9.99 -15.53
N SER A 129 -7.14 -10.91 -14.63
CA SER A 129 -7.45 -12.33 -14.87
C SER A 129 -8.88 -12.58 -15.39
N TYR A 130 -9.79 -11.60 -15.29
CA TYR A 130 -11.21 -11.77 -15.65
C TYR A 130 -11.49 -11.98 -17.15
N LYS A 131 -10.53 -11.62 -18.01
CA LYS A 131 -10.76 -11.54 -19.46
C LYS A 131 -10.68 -12.87 -20.22
N LYS A 132 -10.22 -13.97 -19.61
CA LYS A 132 -9.81 -15.16 -20.40
C LYS A 132 -10.72 -16.39 -20.33
N SER A 133 -11.60 -16.56 -19.34
CA SER A 133 -12.42 -17.79 -19.23
C SER A 133 -13.82 -17.54 -18.66
N ALA A 134 -14.84 -18.13 -19.29
CA ALA A 134 -16.23 -18.09 -18.82
C ALA A 134 -16.41 -18.82 -17.47
N LEU A 135 -15.63 -19.90 -17.24
CA LEU A 135 -15.63 -20.63 -15.97
C LEU A 135 -15.09 -19.79 -14.82
N VAL A 136 -14.05 -18.98 -15.06
CA VAL A 136 -13.49 -18.07 -14.06
C VAL A 136 -14.52 -17.00 -13.68
N LYS A 137 -15.26 -16.45 -14.65
CA LYS A 137 -16.31 -15.46 -14.38
C LYS A 137 -17.42 -16.02 -13.47
N GLU A 138 -17.86 -17.25 -13.72
CA GLU A 138 -18.93 -17.87 -12.94
C GLU A 138 -18.44 -18.30 -11.54
N ALA A 139 -17.22 -18.82 -11.45
CA ALA A 139 -16.58 -19.09 -10.17
C ALA A 139 -16.44 -17.81 -9.32
N LEU A 140 -16.11 -16.66 -9.92
CA LEU A 140 -15.97 -15.40 -9.21
C LEU A 140 -17.30 -14.83 -8.73
N LYS A 141 -18.35 -14.89 -9.55
CA LYS A 141 -19.69 -14.51 -9.10
C LYS A 141 -20.13 -15.29 -7.87
N SER A 142 -19.78 -16.59 -7.80
CA SER A 142 -20.09 -17.42 -6.64
C SER A 142 -19.37 -16.96 -5.37
N GLN A 143 -18.29 -16.18 -5.50
CA GLN A 143 -17.49 -15.66 -4.40
C GLN A 143 -17.86 -14.24 -3.94
N ASN A 144 -18.72 -13.48 -4.66
CA ASN A 144 -19.09 -12.10 -4.30
C ASN A 144 -19.47 -11.97 -2.82
N LYS A 145 -20.31 -12.88 -2.33
CA LYS A 145 -20.75 -12.92 -0.93
C LYS A 145 -19.61 -13.10 0.06
N SER A 146 -18.61 -13.90 -0.29
CA SER A 146 -17.43 -14.13 0.56
C SER A 146 -16.56 -12.88 0.67
N PHE A 147 -16.35 -12.16 -0.43
CA PHE A 147 -15.62 -10.89 -0.43
C PHE A 147 -16.38 -9.81 0.35
N ALA A 148 -17.68 -9.63 0.06
CA ALA A 148 -18.52 -8.71 0.80
C ALA A 148 -18.51 -9.02 2.31
N GLN A 149 -18.65 -10.28 2.69
CA GLN A 149 -18.60 -10.70 4.09
C GLN A 149 -17.23 -10.45 4.75
N THR A 150 -16.14 -10.56 4.01
CA THR A 150 -14.79 -10.23 4.48
C THR A 150 -14.69 -8.73 4.77
N VAL A 151 -15.15 -7.89 3.84
CA VAL A 151 -15.16 -6.43 4.00
C VAL A 151 -16.11 -5.99 5.11
N ILE A 152 -17.28 -6.59 5.27
CA ILE A 152 -18.20 -6.28 6.39
C ILE A 152 -17.54 -6.57 7.74
N LYS A 153 -16.86 -7.73 7.87
CA LYS A 153 -16.14 -8.07 9.12
C LYS A 153 -15.05 -7.04 9.43
N PHE A 154 -14.30 -6.63 8.41
CA PHE A 154 -13.33 -5.56 8.54
C PHE A 154 -13.99 -4.25 8.98
N LEU A 155 -15.06 -3.81 8.32
CA LEU A 155 -15.77 -2.57 8.63
C LEU A 155 -16.37 -2.57 10.04
N ARG A 156 -16.86 -3.70 10.55
CA ARG A 156 -17.39 -3.80 11.92
C ARG A 156 -16.33 -3.52 13.00
N GLU A 157 -15.07 -3.78 12.72
CA GLU A 157 -13.99 -3.42 13.64
C GLU A 157 -13.47 -2.02 13.35
N PHE A 158 -13.28 -1.69 12.07
CA PHE A 158 -12.79 -0.40 11.60
C PHE A 158 -13.69 0.78 12.01
N CYS A 159 -15.00 0.61 11.93
CA CYS A 159 -16.02 1.63 12.18
C CYS A 159 -16.49 1.71 13.64
N LYS A 160 -15.84 1.01 14.58
CA LYS A 160 -16.10 1.24 16.01
C LYS A 160 -15.74 2.68 16.39
N GLN A 161 -16.43 3.24 17.39
CA GLN A 161 -16.25 4.65 17.77
C GLN A 161 -14.85 4.96 18.29
N GLU A 162 -14.24 4.01 19.00
CA GLU A 162 -12.86 4.10 19.48
C GLU A 162 -11.80 4.05 18.36
N ASN A 163 -12.21 3.63 17.16
CA ASN A 163 -11.37 3.53 15.98
C ASN A 163 -11.65 4.69 15.01
N PHE A 164 -12.34 4.43 13.89
CA PHE A 164 -12.60 5.40 12.84
C PHE A 164 -14.09 5.68 12.59
N GLY A 165 -15.00 5.12 13.41
CA GLY A 165 -16.43 5.43 13.32
C GLY A 165 -16.70 6.93 13.44
N GLY A 166 -17.48 7.48 12.51
CA GLY A 166 -17.79 8.92 12.47
C GLY A 166 -16.70 9.82 11.88
N TRP A 167 -15.58 9.27 11.39
CA TRP A 167 -14.58 10.05 10.63
C TRP A 167 -15.05 10.26 9.19
N THR A 168 -14.63 11.34 8.55
CA THR A 168 -14.98 11.63 7.16
C THR A 168 -13.88 11.21 6.20
N ILE A 169 -14.28 10.84 4.97
CA ILE A 169 -13.35 10.48 3.91
C ILE A 169 -12.76 11.75 3.30
N GLU A 170 -11.47 11.98 3.51
CA GLU A 170 -10.77 13.11 2.88
C GLU A 170 -10.41 12.74 1.45
N GLN A 171 -9.71 11.61 1.27
CA GLN A 171 -9.27 11.12 -0.04
C GLN A 171 -9.17 9.60 -0.03
N THR A 172 -9.40 9.01 -1.20
CA THR A 172 -9.21 7.59 -1.49
C THR A 172 -8.20 7.47 -2.62
N GLU A 173 -7.30 6.51 -2.54
CA GLU A 173 -6.40 6.15 -3.64
C GLU A 173 -5.61 7.34 -4.23
N TRP A 174 -5.19 8.24 -3.33
CA TRP A 174 -4.62 9.54 -3.65
C TRP A 174 -3.16 9.42 -4.06
N GLY A 175 -2.76 10.14 -5.12
CA GLY A 175 -1.34 10.31 -5.48
C GLY A 175 -0.95 9.98 -6.92
N LYS A 176 -1.91 9.66 -7.81
CA LYS A 176 -1.63 9.40 -9.24
C LYS A 176 -0.99 10.58 -10.00
N ASP A 177 -1.23 11.82 -9.55
CA ASP A 177 -0.81 13.06 -10.22
C ASP A 177 -0.19 14.09 -9.25
N LYS A 178 0.22 13.66 -8.06
CA LYS A 178 0.75 14.52 -6.99
C LYS A 178 2.20 14.16 -6.70
N ASP A 179 3.05 14.48 -7.65
CA ASP A 179 4.48 14.25 -7.58
C ASP A 179 5.16 15.30 -6.68
N ILE A 180 6.16 14.88 -5.90
CA ILE A 180 7.13 15.84 -5.34
C ILE A 180 8.16 16.09 -6.43
N ASP A 181 8.15 17.31 -6.97
CA ASP A 181 8.98 17.78 -8.07
C ASP A 181 10.45 18.04 -7.66
N VAL A 182 11.03 17.14 -6.85
CA VAL A 182 12.44 17.14 -6.48
C VAL A 182 13.04 15.80 -6.90
N PRO A 183 14.03 15.75 -7.82
CA PRO A 183 14.64 14.50 -8.24
C PRO A 183 15.29 13.72 -7.07
N PRO A 184 15.08 12.40 -6.96
CA PRO A 184 14.17 11.59 -7.78
C PRO A 184 12.70 11.90 -7.45
N ILE A 185 11.86 11.97 -8.49
CA ILE A 185 10.42 12.21 -8.33
C ILE A 185 9.82 11.06 -7.52
N LEU A 186 9.31 11.37 -6.34
CA LEU A 186 8.60 10.41 -5.50
C LEU A 186 7.13 10.34 -5.92
N GLN A 187 6.64 9.11 -6.14
CA GLN A 187 5.25 8.82 -6.45
C GLN A 187 4.71 7.75 -5.50
N GLY A 188 3.42 7.81 -5.18
CA GLY A 188 2.77 6.82 -4.33
C GLY A 188 1.26 6.90 -4.48
N ARG A 189 0.55 5.86 -4.04
CA ARG A 189 -0.91 5.83 -3.99
C ARG A 189 -1.31 5.48 -2.56
N MET A 190 -1.87 6.44 -1.83
CA MET A 190 -2.38 6.24 -0.48
C MET A 190 -3.78 5.63 -0.56
N ASP A 191 -4.00 4.47 0.06
CA ASP A 191 -5.29 3.78 -0.03
C ASP A 191 -6.43 4.64 0.54
N LEU A 192 -6.25 5.19 1.76
CA LEU A 192 -7.26 6.02 2.40
C LEU A 192 -6.64 7.15 3.25
N VAL A 193 -7.24 8.33 3.16
CA VAL A 193 -7.00 9.47 4.04
C VAL A 193 -8.32 9.85 4.70
N LEU A 194 -8.32 9.93 6.03
CA LEU A 194 -9.47 10.28 6.85
C LEU A 194 -9.24 11.58 7.62
N ARG A 195 -10.35 12.26 7.93
CA ARG A 195 -10.37 13.40 8.85
C ARG A 195 -11.31 13.12 10.02
N SER A 196 -10.81 13.28 11.24
CA SER A 196 -11.64 13.13 12.44
C SER A 196 -12.55 14.36 12.65
N PRO A 197 -13.60 14.25 13.47
CA PRO A 197 -14.39 15.40 13.90
C PRO A 197 -13.58 16.50 14.60
N GLN A 198 -12.44 16.13 15.21
CA GLN A 198 -11.48 17.06 15.83
C GLN A 198 -10.40 17.54 14.85
N ASN A 199 -10.67 17.44 13.54
CA ASN A 199 -9.80 17.88 12.46
C ASN A 199 -8.41 17.19 12.43
N THR A 200 -8.35 15.93 12.85
CA THR A 200 -7.13 15.13 12.79
C THR A 200 -7.04 14.36 11.47
N ILE A 201 -5.91 14.48 10.76
CA ILE A 201 -5.63 13.68 9.56
C ILE A 201 -5.05 12.31 9.93
N ALA A 202 -5.61 11.27 9.33
CA ALA A 202 -5.09 9.90 9.36
C ALA A 202 -4.81 9.38 7.95
N ILE A 203 -3.64 8.75 7.75
CA ILE A 203 -3.32 7.99 6.53
C ILE A 203 -3.36 6.50 6.86
N LEU A 204 -4.08 5.73 6.04
CA LEU A 204 -4.21 4.29 6.21
C LEU A 204 -3.79 3.58 4.93
N ASP A 205 -2.96 2.55 5.08
CA ASP A 205 -2.55 1.65 4.01
C ASP A 205 -3.06 0.25 4.32
N TYR A 206 -3.90 -0.29 3.45
CA TYR A 206 -4.50 -1.59 3.63
C TYR A 206 -3.53 -2.69 3.24
N LYS A 207 -3.62 -3.78 4.00
CA LYS A 207 -2.91 -5.03 3.71
C LYS A 207 -3.92 -6.16 3.72
N ASN A 208 -3.80 -7.08 2.77
CA ASN A 208 -4.76 -8.20 2.70
C ASN A 208 -4.75 -9.06 3.98
N SER A 209 -3.59 -9.25 4.60
CA SER A 209 -3.42 -10.04 5.84
C SER A 209 -2.38 -9.41 6.77
N GLY A 210 -2.40 -9.78 8.06
CA GLY A 210 -1.37 -9.37 9.03
C GLY A 210 0.06 -9.76 8.62
N TYR A 211 0.23 -10.85 7.86
CA TYR A 211 1.54 -11.24 7.31
C TYR A 211 2.08 -10.26 6.27
N SER A 212 1.20 -9.51 5.61
CA SER A 212 1.55 -8.51 4.60
C SER A 212 1.89 -7.15 5.21
N ILE A 213 1.69 -6.96 6.52
CA ILE A 213 2.09 -5.74 7.23
C ILE A 213 3.62 -5.71 7.34
N PRO A 214 4.27 -4.60 6.94
CA PRO A 214 5.72 -4.46 7.05
C PRO A 214 6.24 -4.71 8.47
N LYS A 215 7.28 -5.52 8.57
CA LYS A 215 8.00 -5.82 9.82
C LYS A 215 9.22 -4.91 9.94
N GLY A 216 9.84 -4.90 11.12
CA GLY A 216 11.04 -4.11 11.38
C GLY A 216 10.75 -2.66 11.77
N ASP A 217 11.75 -1.81 11.58
CA ASP A 217 11.80 -0.41 12.00
C ASP A 217 11.07 0.49 11.00
N LEU A 218 9.94 1.06 11.44
CA LEU A 218 9.05 1.90 10.63
C LEU A 218 8.97 3.36 11.12
N THR A 219 9.49 3.64 12.31
CA THR A 219 9.18 4.86 13.09
C THR A 219 10.40 5.66 13.53
N LEU A 220 11.59 5.32 13.03
CA LEU A 220 12.90 5.84 13.45
C LEU A 220 12.82 7.23 14.10
N LYS A 221 13.10 7.26 15.40
CA LYS A 221 13.15 8.50 16.18
C LYS A 221 14.35 9.34 15.71
N LYS A 222 14.35 10.63 16.06
CA LYS A 222 15.41 11.56 15.68
C LYS A 222 16.80 10.97 16.00
N GLN A 223 17.63 10.86 14.96
CA GLN A 223 19.06 10.53 15.04
C GLN A 223 19.40 9.12 15.58
N GLU A 224 18.59 8.10 15.28
CA GLU A 224 18.99 6.72 15.54
C GLU A 224 20.19 6.29 14.66
N GLN A 225 21.17 5.63 15.26
CA GLN A 225 22.38 5.11 14.63
C GLN A 225 22.54 3.61 14.89
N ASN A 226 23.17 2.91 13.95
CA ASN A 226 23.66 1.55 14.12
C ASN A 226 24.89 1.54 15.06
N PRO A 227 25.30 0.36 15.59
CA PRO A 227 26.48 0.25 16.46
C PRO A 227 27.79 0.73 15.83
N ASP A 228 27.87 0.75 14.49
CA ASP A 228 29.02 1.26 13.74
C ASP A 228 28.98 2.79 13.52
N GLY A 229 28.00 3.49 14.10
CA GLY A 229 27.81 4.93 13.98
C GLY A 229 27.12 5.36 12.68
N SER A 230 26.79 4.43 11.78
CA SER A 230 26.03 4.76 10.56
C SER A 230 24.58 5.10 10.90
N PRO A 231 23.92 6.03 10.16
CA PRO A 231 22.50 6.31 10.35
C PRO A 231 21.66 5.05 10.15
N LYS A 232 20.69 4.82 11.04
CA LYS A 232 19.72 3.75 10.87
C LYS A 232 18.79 4.05 9.69
N GLU A 233 18.30 3.01 9.03
CA GLU A 233 17.45 3.13 7.84
C GLU A 233 16.12 2.40 8.04
N LEU A 234 15.06 2.87 7.38
CA LEU A 234 13.75 2.24 7.44
C LEU A 234 13.75 0.90 6.74
N ASP A 235 13.12 -0.10 7.36
CA ASP A 235 12.86 -1.39 6.72
C ASP A 235 11.75 -1.29 5.66
N ASP A 236 10.82 -0.35 5.82
CA ASP A 236 9.78 -0.05 4.83
C ASP A 236 9.47 1.46 4.82
N CYS A 237 9.53 2.05 3.62
CA CYS A 237 9.43 3.49 3.40
C CYS A 237 7.99 3.97 3.11
N GLN A 238 7.00 3.08 3.06
CA GLN A 238 5.67 3.38 2.51
C GLN A 238 4.94 4.50 3.25
N ILE A 239 4.80 4.40 4.58
CA ILE A 239 4.15 5.47 5.37
C ILE A 239 4.96 6.76 5.36
N ALA A 240 6.30 6.69 5.43
CA ALA A 240 7.15 7.88 5.36
C ALA A 240 6.96 8.64 4.04
N ALA A 241 6.88 7.92 2.93
CA ALA A 241 6.62 8.50 1.61
C ALA A 241 5.23 9.12 1.54
N TYR A 242 4.20 8.46 2.09
CA TYR A 242 2.84 8.96 2.10
C TYR A 242 2.69 10.24 2.91
N VAL A 243 3.28 10.29 4.10
CA VAL A 243 3.33 11.51 4.92
C VAL A 243 3.99 12.65 4.15
N LEU A 244 5.15 12.40 3.54
CA LEU A 244 5.87 13.40 2.76
C LEU A 244 5.05 13.91 1.57
N LEU A 245 4.43 13.01 0.80
CA LEU A 245 3.58 13.35 -0.34
C LEU A 245 2.36 14.17 0.07
N TRP A 246 1.67 13.74 1.14
CA TRP A 246 0.49 14.42 1.65
C TRP A 246 0.79 15.84 2.14
N GLU A 247 1.79 15.98 3.01
CA GLU A 247 2.12 17.27 3.64
C GLU A 247 2.75 18.25 2.65
N ASN A 248 3.45 17.76 1.61
CA ASN A 248 3.92 18.65 0.55
C ASN A 248 2.76 19.18 -0.30
N ALA A 249 1.74 18.36 -0.57
CA ALA A 249 0.56 18.80 -1.32
C ALA A 249 -0.42 19.64 -0.46
N ASN A 250 -0.38 19.48 0.86
CA ASN A 250 -1.22 20.18 1.83
C ASN A 250 -0.32 20.85 2.88
N PRO A 251 0.33 21.97 2.54
CA PRO A 251 1.34 22.59 3.40
C PRO A 251 0.76 23.30 4.63
N ASN A 252 -0.57 23.38 4.76
CA ASN A 252 -1.22 23.95 5.93
C ASN A 252 -0.95 23.04 7.15
N PRO A 253 -0.39 23.55 8.26
CA PRO A 253 -0.16 22.76 9.47
C PRO A 253 -1.41 22.05 10.01
N ALA A 254 -2.60 22.60 9.78
CA ALA A 254 -3.87 21.98 10.16
C ALA A 254 -4.16 20.65 9.42
N ASP A 255 -3.48 20.39 8.30
CA ASP A 255 -3.60 19.18 7.49
C ASP A 255 -2.41 18.23 7.67
N SER A 256 -1.53 18.49 8.65
CA SER A 256 -0.43 17.60 8.98
C SER A 256 -0.94 16.26 9.53
N VAL A 257 -0.28 15.19 9.12
CA VAL A 257 -0.66 13.81 9.45
C VAL A 257 -0.38 13.54 10.93
N GLN A 258 -1.40 13.26 11.73
CA GLN A 258 -1.22 12.92 13.15
C GLN A 258 -1.39 11.43 13.43
N LYS A 259 -2.05 10.69 12.53
CA LYS A 259 -2.15 9.23 12.61
C LYS A 259 -1.71 8.60 11.30
N ALA A 260 -0.97 7.50 11.38
CA ALA A 260 -0.64 6.72 10.20
C ALA A 260 -0.46 5.24 10.57
N SER A 261 -1.15 4.36 9.84
CA SER A 261 -1.19 2.92 10.17
C SER A 261 -1.22 2.05 8.93
N PHE A 262 -0.66 0.84 9.07
CA PHE A 262 -1.01 -0.29 8.22
C PHE A 262 -2.17 -1.04 8.85
N VAL A 263 -3.17 -1.42 8.06
CA VAL A 263 -4.36 -2.12 8.57
C VAL A 263 -4.61 -3.39 7.77
N SER A 264 -4.71 -4.54 8.45
CA SER A 264 -5.07 -5.78 7.79
C SER A 264 -6.58 -5.91 7.57
N ILE A 265 -6.99 -6.23 6.35
CA ILE A 265 -8.41 -6.49 6.02
C ILE A 265 -8.89 -7.81 6.65
N LYS A 266 -8.12 -8.90 6.52
CA LYS A 266 -8.57 -10.24 6.98
C LYS A 266 -8.47 -10.45 8.50
N SER A 267 -7.40 -9.96 9.13
CA SER A 267 -7.17 -10.18 10.58
C SER A 267 -7.49 -8.97 11.44
N TYR A 268 -7.73 -7.80 10.84
CA TYR A 268 -7.89 -6.52 11.56
C TYR A 268 -6.68 -6.16 12.44
N ASP A 269 -5.49 -6.69 12.12
CA ASP A 269 -4.27 -6.23 12.77
C ASP A 269 -3.96 -4.80 12.32
N GLU A 270 -3.91 -3.86 13.27
CA GLU A 270 -3.43 -2.49 13.03
C GLU A 270 -1.98 -2.37 13.52
N LYS A 271 -1.07 -1.99 12.61
CA LYS A 271 0.28 -1.55 12.98
C LYS A 271 0.37 -0.04 12.86
N LYS A 272 0.21 0.62 13.99
CA LYS A 272 0.39 2.07 14.14
C LYS A 272 1.86 2.45 13.92
N VAL A 273 2.06 3.51 13.16
CA VAL A 273 3.37 4.12 12.89
C VAL A 273 3.41 5.50 13.54
N ILE A 274 2.39 6.32 13.29
CA ILE A 274 2.20 7.63 13.91
C ILE A 274 0.92 7.60 14.74
N ASP A 275 0.97 8.06 15.99
CA ASP A 275 -0.21 8.27 16.83
C ASP A 275 0.05 9.46 17.79
N PRO A 276 -0.95 10.34 18.05
CA PRO A 276 -0.80 11.45 18.99
C PRO A 276 -0.55 10.97 20.44
N GLN A 277 -0.93 9.74 20.78
CA GLN A 277 -0.68 9.10 22.06
C GLN A 277 0.24 7.88 21.87
N PRO A 278 1.53 8.09 21.55
CA PRO A 278 2.44 7.01 21.19
C PRO A 278 2.64 6.01 22.34
N ARG A 279 2.64 4.71 22.01
CA ARG A 279 2.96 3.62 22.93
C ARG A 279 3.94 2.65 22.28
N GLY A 280 4.90 2.13 23.05
CA GLY A 280 5.91 1.20 22.55
C GLY A 280 6.76 1.81 21.43
N ASN A 281 6.74 1.19 20.25
CA ASN A 281 7.52 1.61 19.08
C ASN A 281 6.77 2.62 18.17
N VAL A 282 5.55 3.01 18.52
CA VAL A 282 4.79 4.07 17.83
C VAL A 282 5.37 5.43 18.21
N VAL A 283 5.36 6.40 17.31
CA VAL A 283 5.88 7.76 17.55
C VAL A 283 4.83 8.83 17.28
N SER A 284 4.99 10.01 17.87
CA SER A 284 4.21 11.19 17.46
C SER A 284 4.73 11.75 16.13
N ARG A 285 3.94 12.63 15.49
CA ARG A 285 4.37 13.29 14.24
C ARG A 285 5.69 14.05 14.40
N ASP A 286 5.90 14.73 15.52
CA ASP A 286 7.15 15.48 15.81
C ASP A 286 8.39 14.58 15.95
N GLN A 287 8.18 13.36 16.42
CA GLN A 287 9.24 12.35 16.60
C GLN A 287 9.56 11.63 15.29
N PHE A 288 8.62 11.60 14.34
CA PHE A 288 8.73 10.91 13.04
C PHE A 288 9.72 11.55 12.04
N VAL A 289 10.37 12.65 12.42
CA VAL A 289 11.36 13.35 11.57
C VAL A 289 12.52 12.43 11.17
N GLY A 290 12.94 11.50 12.03
CA GLY A 290 14.01 10.55 11.71
C GLY A 290 13.66 9.62 10.54
N ALA A 291 12.41 9.16 10.47
CA ALA A 291 11.89 8.36 9.37
C ALA A 291 11.89 9.14 8.04
N LEU A 292 11.47 10.41 8.05
CA LEU A 292 11.51 11.27 6.85
C LEU A 292 12.94 11.53 6.37
N GLN A 293 13.90 11.70 7.29
CA GLN A 293 15.32 11.83 6.94
C GLN A 293 15.90 10.54 6.35
N SER A 294 15.49 9.38 6.88
CA SER A 294 15.88 8.07 6.33
C SER A 294 15.34 7.87 4.91
N LEU A 295 14.06 8.16 4.68
CA LEU A 295 13.47 8.15 3.35
C LEU A 295 14.27 9.02 2.37
N ALA A 296 14.62 10.25 2.75
CA ALA A 296 15.40 11.15 1.89
C ALA A 296 16.78 10.56 1.54
N ARG A 297 17.48 9.94 2.51
CA ARG A 297 18.75 9.26 2.26
C ARG A 297 18.59 8.04 1.34
N GLN A 298 17.54 7.23 1.55
CA GLN A 298 17.25 6.07 0.71
C GLN A 298 16.92 6.48 -0.73
N LEU A 299 16.09 7.51 -0.93
CA LEU A 299 15.81 8.08 -2.24
C LEU A 299 17.10 8.57 -2.93
N GLY A 300 17.93 9.33 -2.20
CA GLY A 300 19.21 9.82 -2.71
C GLY A 300 20.16 8.72 -3.15
N ARG A 301 20.34 7.68 -2.32
CA ARG A 301 21.21 6.53 -2.64
C ARG A 301 20.72 5.72 -3.84
N MET A 302 19.41 5.48 -3.93
CA MET A 302 18.84 4.77 -5.08
C MET A 302 19.01 5.60 -6.35
N ASN A 303 18.73 6.91 -6.31
CA ASN A 303 18.92 7.79 -7.46
C ASN A 303 20.38 7.83 -7.91
N GLN A 304 21.33 7.97 -6.97
CA GLN A 304 22.77 7.92 -7.30
C GLN A 304 23.15 6.60 -7.97
N SER A 305 22.70 5.47 -7.42
CA SER A 305 22.96 4.14 -7.98
C SER A 305 22.45 4.02 -9.42
N LEU A 306 21.30 4.63 -9.72
CA LEU A 306 20.73 4.65 -11.07
C LEU A 306 21.51 5.55 -12.03
N GLN A 307 21.96 6.72 -11.58
CA GLN A 307 22.78 7.63 -12.40
C GLN A 307 24.16 7.05 -12.72
N GLU A 308 24.78 6.37 -11.76
CA GLU A 308 26.10 5.74 -11.90
C GLU A 308 26.04 4.34 -12.53
N ALA A 309 24.84 3.79 -12.77
CA ALA A 309 24.63 2.39 -13.14
C ALA A 309 25.35 1.39 -12.20
N SER A 310 25.41 1.73 -10.90
CA SER A 310 26.15 0.99 -9.88
C SER A 310 25.19 0.18 -9.00
N PHE A 311 25.12 -1.13 -9.23
CA PHE A 311 24.19 -2.04 -8.55
C PHE A 311 24.94 -3.07 -7.70
N SER A 312 25.66 -2.55 -6.70
CA SER A 312 26.46 -3.35 -5.76
C SER A 312 25.59 -4.39 -5.03
N LEU A 313 26.15 -5.59 -4.83
CA LEU A 313 25.55 -6.65 -4.01
C LEU A 313 26.19 -6.77 -2.62
N LYS A 314 27.07 -5.84 -2.23
CA LYS A 314 27.85 -5.94 -0.98
C LYS A 314 26.98 -6.12 0.28
N ASP A 315 25.78 -5.53 0.29
CA ASP A 315 24.87 -5.57 1.44
C ASP A 315 23.84 -6.71 1.37
N VAL A 316 23.87 -7.52 0.30
CA VAL A 316 22.94 -8.63 0.12
C VAL A 316 23.37 -9.80 1.01
N ARG A 317 22.50 -10.18 1.94
CA ARG A 317 22.72 -11.32 2.85
C ARG A 317 22.03 -12.57 2.28
N PRO A 318 22.76 -13.59 1.76
CA PRO A 318 22.15 -14.70 1.04
C PRO A 318 21.05 -15.43 1.82
N TYR A 319 21.32 -15.76 3.08
CA TYR A 319 20.37 -16.48 3.95
C TYR A 319 19.10 -15.68 4.29
N LYS A 320 19.14 -14.34 4.16
CA LYS A 320 17.99 -13.47 4.44
C LYS A 320 17.26 -13.08 3.16
N HIS A 321 17.99 -12.76 2.09
CA HIS A 321 17.43 -12.13 0.89
C HIS A 321 17.28 -13.08 -0.30
N CYS A 322 18.03 -14.18 -0.36
CA CYS A 322 18.03 -15.07 -1.53
C CYS A 322 17.13 -16.31 -1.37
N VAL A 323 16.85 -16.74 -0.13
CA VAL A 323 16.09 -17.98 0.14
C VAL A 323 14.69 -17.94 -0.48
N GLU A 324 13.98 -16.83 -0.28
CA GLU A 324 12.62 -16.58 -0.79
C GLU A 324 12.62 -15.77 -2.11
N CYS A 325 13.77 -15.61 -2.76
CA CYS A 325 13.85 -14.82 -3.99
C CYS A 325 13.45 -15.64 -5.22
N ASP A 326 12.38 -15.22 -5.89
CA ASP A 326 11.88 -15.86 -7.13
C ASP A 326 12.95 -15.90 -8.24
N TYR A 327 13.84 -14.89 -8.25
CA TYR A 327 14.90 -14.75 -9.25
C TYR A 327 16.20 -15.49 -8.90
N ARG A 328 16.26 -16.28 -7.82
CA ARG A 328 17.50 -16.93 -7.37
C ARG A 328 18.19 -17.77 -8.46
N TYR A 329 17.39 -18.46 -9.27
CA TYR A 329 17.87 -19.31 -10.38
C TYR A 329 18.43 -18.51 -11.56
N LEU A 330 17.96 -17.28 -11.76
CA LEU A 330 18.48 -16.36 -12.77
C LEU A 330 19.73 -15.62 -12.27
N CYS A 331 19.72 -15.23 -10.99
CA CYS A 331 20.78 -14.42 -10.38
C CYS A 331 22.11 -15.18 -10.21
N ARG A 332 22.05 -16.50 -9.97
CA ARG A 332 23.21 -17.42 -9.83
C ARG A 332 24.28 -16.96 -8.80
N SER A 333 23.92 -16.10 -7.87
CA SER A 333 24.85 -15.49 -6.90
C SER A 333 24.95 -16.27 -5.58
N ALA A 334 24.02 -17.19 -5.30
CA ALA A 334 24.08 -18.12 -4.19
C ALA A 334 23.46 -19.45 -4.65
N TYR A 335 24.19 -20.57 -4.42
CA TYR A 335 23.71 -21.94 -4.66
C TYR A 335 23.17 -22.55 -3.37
#